data_AF-A0A538EGU9-F1
#
_entry.id   AF-A0A538EGU9-F1
#
_cell.length_a   1.000
_cell.length_b   1.000
_cell.length_c   1.000
_cell.angle_alpha   90.00
_cell.angle_beta   90.00
_cell.angle_gamma   90.00
#
_symmetry.space_group_name_H-M   'P 1'
#
loop_
_entity.id
_entity.type
_entity.pdbx_description
1 polymer ?
#
loop_
_entity_poly.entity_id
_entity_poly.type
_entity_poly.pdbx_seq_one_letter_code
_entity_poly.pdbx_strand_id
1 'polypeptide(L)'
;ELMKRKKFVFLCTNAILMKRKLDLFEPSPYFAWAVHIDGLQERHDESVCREGVFEKAVEAIKAAKEHGFRVTTNTTFFTHDTPESVRAVLDYLNDELEVDEMMISPAYAYDKAPDQEHFPGVRQTRELFSAAFADGGRKRWRLNHSPLFLDFLEGKVDYECTPWGIPSYSIFGWQRPCYLMADGYAETYQELLETTDWSKYGRGRDPRCDNCMAHCGYEPTAVMDTTRSLKQSVRALARR
;
A
#
# COMPACT_ATOMS: atom_id res chain seq x y z
N GLU A 1 -4.29 -23.79 5.19
CA GLU A 1 -5.46 -23.44 6.02
C GLU A 1 -6.20 -22.18 5.54
N LEU A 2 -5.53 -21.03 5.44
CA LEU A 2 -6.17 -19.75 5.06
C LEU A 2 -6.97 -19.81 3.74
N MET A 3 -6.40 -20.47 2.72
CA MET A 3 -7.09 -20.66 1.42
C MET A 3 -8.36 -21.50 1.55
N LYS A 4 -8.34 -22.57 2.37
CA LYS A 4 -9.53 -23.41 2.65
C LYS A 4 -10.65 -22.59 3.30
N ARG A 5 -10.28 -21.63 4.15
CA ARG A 5 -11.18 -20.67 4.80
C ARG A 5 -11.59 -19.49 3.91
N LYS A 6 -11.20 -19.49 2.62
CA LYS A 6 -11.50 -18.42 1.65
C LYS A 6 -11.06 -17.03 2.14
N LYS A 7 -9.94 -16.97 2.85
CA LYS A 7 -9.33 -15.72 3.30
C LYS A 7 -8.37 -15.23 2.23
N PHE A 8 -8.53 -13.99 1.79
CA PHE A 8 -7.59 -13.36 0.87
C PHE A 8 -6.23 -13.17 1.55
N VAL A 9 -5.17 -13.58 0.88
CA VAL A 9 -3.79 -13.47 1.33
C VAL A 9 -3.01 -12.73 0.24
N PHE A 10 -2.46 -11.58 0.62
CA PHE A 10 -1.49 -10.85 -0.17
C PHE A 10 -0.12 -11.12 0.47
N LEU A 11 0.75 -11.84 -0.25
CA LEU A 11 2.10 -12.12 0.24
C LEU A 11 3.06 -11.04 -0.25
N CYS A 12 3.34 -10.07 0.61
CA CYS A 12 4.27 -8.97 0.33
C CYS A 12 5.71 -9.49 0.22
N THR A 13 6.42 -9.08 -0.83
CA THR A 13 7.80 -9.52 -1.08
C THR A 13 8.59 -8.48 -1.88
N ASN A 14 9.91 -8.44 -1.68
CA ASN A 14 10.86 -7.71 -2.55
C ASN A 14 11.27 -8.53 -3.79
N ALA A 15 10.65 -9.70 -4.00
CA ALA A 15 10.84 -10.61 -5.13
C ALA A 15 12.23 -11.26 -5.30
N ILE A 16 13.25 -10.89 -4.52
CA ILE A 16 14.63 -11.39 -4.66
C ILE A 16 14.70 -12.93 -4.62
N LEU A 17 13.88 -13.57 -3.78
CA LEU A 17 13.82 -15.02 -3.65
C LEU A 17 12.56 -15.62 -4.28
N MET A 18 11.62 -14.80 -4.75
CA MET A 18 10.29 -15.22 -5.16
C MET A 18 10.35 -16.27 -6.28
N LYS A 19 11.07 -15.98 -7.37
CA LYS A 19 11.24 -16.90 -8.51
C LYS A 19 11.73 -18.29 -8.10
N ARG A 20 12.66 -18.37 -7.14
CA ARG A 20 13.24 -19.65 -6.64
C ARG A 20 12.32 -20.40 -5.69
N LYS A 21 11.25 -19.76 -5.21
CA LYS A 21 10.35 -20.30 -4.19
C LYS A 21 8.94 -20.50 -4.73
N LEU A 22 8.67 -20.21 -6.01
CA LEU A 22 7.35 -20.33 -6.62
C LEU A 22 6.74 -21.72 -6.42
N ASP A 23 7.54 -22.78 -6.58
CA ASP A 23 7.10 -24.18 -6.43
C ASP A 23 6.65 -24.56 -5.01
N LEU A 24 6.88 -23.70 -4.01
CA LEU A 24 6.36 -23.89 -2.66
C LEU A 24 4.91 -23.41 -2.50
N PHE A 25 4.35 -22.79 -3.53
CA PHE A 25 3.02 -22.18 -3.52
C PHE A 25 2.18 -22.76 -4.67
N GLU A 26 0.86 -22.65 -4.52
CA GLU A 26 -0.11 -23.01 -5.56
C GLU A 26 -0.98 -21.79 -5.88
N PRO A 27 -1.28 -21.52 -7.16
CA PRO A 27 -2.21 -20.47 -7.54
C PRO A 27 -3.59 -20.66 -6.90
N SER A 28 -4.18 -19.56 -6.44
CA SER A 28 -5.51 -19.57 -5.80
C SER A 28 -6.18 -18.22 -6.03
N PRO A 29 -7.51 -18.16 -6.23
CA PRO A 29 -8.24 -16.90 -6.31
C PRO A 29 -8.18 -16.09 -5.01
N TYR A 30 -7.79 -16.72 -3.90
CA TYR A 30 -7.61 -16.09 -2.59
C TYR A 30 -6.15 -15.75 -2.29
N PHE A 31 -5.21 -15.97 -3.22
CA PHE A 31 -3.80 -15.68 -3.04
C PHE A 31 -3.28 -14.73 -4.13
N ALA A 32 -2.55 -13.70 -3.74
CA ALA A 32 -1.82 -12.84 -4.65
C ALA A 32 -0.41 -12.56 -4.12
N TRP A 33 0.57 -12.55 -5.01
CA TRP A 33 1.87 -11.97 -4.71
C TRP A 33 1.74 -10.44 -4.71
N ALA A 34 2.29 -9.76 -3.70
CA ALA A 34 2.36 -8.31 -3.65
C ALA A 34 3.84 -7.87 -3.73
N VAL A 35 4.32 -7.59 -4.94
CA VAL A 35 5.73 -7.27 -5.16
C VAL A 35 5.96 -5.77 -4.96
N HIS A 36 6.95 -5.44 -4.13
CA HIS A 36 7.35 -4.05 -3.93
C HIS A 36 8.10 -3.53 -5.16
N ILE A 37 7.60 -2.45 -5.77
CA ILE A 37 8.23 -1.75 -6.91
C ILE A 37 8.11 -0.24 -6.66
N ASP A 38 9.12 0.32 -6.00
CA ASP A 38 9.16 1.74 -5.58
C ASP A 38 9.86 2.65 -6.61
N GLY A 39 9.54 2.50 -7.90
CA GLY A 39 10.14 3.26 -8.99
C GLY A 39 10.48 2.41 -10.22
N LEU A 40 10.94 3.07 -11.29
CA LEU A 40 11.62 2.39 -12.40
C LEU A 40 13.06 2.05 -12.00
N GLN A 41 13.76 1.24 -12.81
CA GLN A 41 15.02 0.57 -12.47
C GLN A 41 15.99 1.35 -11.58
N GLU A 42 16.50 2.50 -12.05
CA GLU A 42 17.48 3.30 -11.30
C GLU A 42 16.96 3.68 -9.91
N ARG A 43 15.74 4.20 -9.85
CA ARG A 43 15.11 4.66 -8.61
C ARG A 43 14.79 3.51 -7.67
N HIS A 44 14.27 2.41 -8.22
CA HIS A 44 13.95 1.23 -7.43
C HIS A 44 15.22 0.66 -6.77
N ASP A 45 16.27 0.46 -7.56
CA ASP A 45 17.54 -0.09 -7.08
C ASP A 45 18.22 0.83 -6.05
N GLU A 46 18.12 2.16 -6.24
CA GLU A 46 18.60 3.16 -5.28
C GLU A 46 17.83 3.05 -3.94
N SER A 47 16.50 2.96 -3.97
CA SER A 47 15.67 2.89 -2.76
C SER A 47 15.94 1.66 -1.89
N VAL A 48 16.42 0.57 -2.48
CA VAL A 48 16.81 -0.67 -1.77
C VAL A 48 18.32 -0.84 -1.64
N CYS A 49 19.10 0.19 -1.98
CA CYS A 49 20.57 0.23 -1.95
C CYS A 49 21.22 -0.98 -2.64
N ARG A 50 20.66 -1.44 -3.76
CA ARG A 50 21.14 -2.64 -4.46
C ARG A 50 20.75 -2.64 -5.94
N GLU A 51 21.77 -2.58 -6.79
CA GLU A 51 21.64 -2.69 -8.25
C GLU A 51 21.11 -4.08 -8.69
N GLY A 52 20.27 -4.06 -9.74
CA GLY A 52 19.69 -5.22 -10.39
C GLY A 52 18.57 -5.89 -9.59
N VAL A 53 17.97 -5.21 -8.60
CA VAL A 53 16.80 -5.74 -7.87
C VAL A 53 15.54 -5.55 -8.68
N PHE A 54 15.38 -4.43 -9.38
CA PHE A 54 14.24 -4.17 -10.26
C PHE A 54 14.11 -5.26 -11.34
N GLU A 55 15.19 -5.57 -12.05
CA GLU A 55 15.18 -6.61 -13.08
C GLU A 55 14.79 -7.98 -12.53
N LYS A 56 15.34 -8.35 -11.36
CA LYS A 56 14.97 -9.60 -10.67
C LYS A 56 13.50 -9.61 -10.27
N ALA A 57 12.96 -8.49 -9.81
CA ALA A 57 11.56 -8.38 -9.46
C ALA A 57 10.67 -8.54 -10.70
N VAL A 58 11.01 -7.89 -11.81
CA VAL A 58 10.32 -8.05 -13.11
C VAL A 58 10.36 -9.49 -13.59
N GLU A 59 11.51 -10.16 -13.55
CA GLU A 59 11.61 -11.59 -13.89
C GLU A 59 10.75 -12.48 -13.00
N ALA A 60 10.72 -12.22 -11.69
CA ALA A 60 9.92 -12.98 -10.74
C ALA A 60 8.42 -12.77 -10.96
N ILE A 61 8.00 -11.54 -11.29
CA ILE A 61 6.62 -11.21 -11.64
C ILE A 61 6.20 -11.99 -12.89
N LYS A 62 7.00 -11.94 -13.96
CA LYS A 62 6.74 -12.68 -15.21
C LYS A 62 6.63 -14.19 -14.94
N ALA A 63 7.59 -14.76 -14.23
CA ALA A 63 7.58 -16.18 -13.87
C ALA A 63 6.33 -16.56 -13.05
N ALA A 64 5.94 -15.75 -12.06
CA ALA A 64 4.75 -16.03 -11.27
C ALA A 64 3.46 -16.00 -12.10
N LYS A 65 3.33 -15.02 -13.01
CA LYS A 65 2.19 -14.94 -13.94
C LYS A 65 2.15 -16.14 -14.89
N GLU A 66 3.29 -16.58 -15.43
CA GLU A 66 3.40 -17.81 -16.25
C GLU A 66 2.95 -19.05 -15.48
N HIS A 67 3.19 -19.11 -14.18
CA HIS A 67 2.72 -20.17 -13.29
C HIS A 67 1.24 -20.01 -12.86
N GLY A 68 0.53 -19.01 -13.40
CA GLY A 68 -0.89 -18.77 -13.15
C GLY A 68 -1.19 -18.05 -11.84
N PHE A 69 -0.19 -17.50 -11.15
CA PHE A 69 -0.43 -16.69 -9.96
C PHE A 69 -0.98 -15.30 -10.33
N ARG A 70 -1.90 -14.80 -9.51
CA ARG A 70 -2.21 -13.38 -9.46
C ARG A 70 -1.03 -12.62 -8.86
N VAL A 71 -0.61 -11.55 -9.52
CA VAL A 71 0.48 -10.69 -9.07
C VAL A 71 0.01 -9.25 -9.02
N THR A 72 0.03 -8.66 -7.83
CA THR A 72 -0.16 -7.24 -7.59
C THR A 72 1.16 -6.58 -7.23
N THR A 73 1.23 -5.25 -7.31
CA THR A 73 2.36 -4.49 -6.78
C THR A 73 1.98 -3.64 -5.59
N ASN A 74 2.99 -3.24 -4.82
CA ASN A 74 2.90 -2.19 -3.83
C ASN A 74 4.00 -1.16 -4.12
N THR A 75 3.62 0.08 -4.38
CA THR A 75 4.53 1.15 -4.78
C THR A 75 4.45 2.30 -3.79
N THR A 76 5.61 2.69 -3.26
CA THR A 76 5.79 3.82 -2.37
C THR A 76 6.32 5.01 -3.16
N PHE A 77 5.66 6.15 -3.02
CA PHE A 77 6.09 7.41 -3.65
C PHE A 77 6.61 8.40 -2.60
N PHE A 78 7.78 8.97 -2.85
CA PHE A 78 8.58 9.79 -1.94
C PHE A 78 8.63 11.26 -2.40
N THR A 79 9.40 12.10 -1.71
CA THR A 79 9.49 13.55 -1.98
C THR A 79 10.09 13.93 -3.33
N HIS A 80 10.94 13.08 -3.91
CA HIS A 80 11.60 13.33 -5.19
C HIS A 80 10.78 12.84 -6.39
N ASP A 81 9.68 12.11 -6.16
CA ASP A 81 8.81 11.69 -7.25
C ASP A 81 8.07 12.89 -7.83
N THR A 82 8.02 12.93 -9.15
CA THR A 82 7.24 13.90 -9.93
C THR A 82 5.97 13.25 -10.47
N PRO A 83 4.94 14.03 -10.86
CA PRO A 83 3.76 13.50 -11.52
C PRO A 83 4.09 12.64 -12.75
N GLU A 84 5.14 12.99 -13.48
CA GLU A 84 5.63 12.24 -14.65
C GLU A 84 6.20 10.88 -14.24
N SER A 85 7.02 10.83 -13.18
CA SER A 85 7.58 9.57 -12.68
C SER A 85 6.50 8.64 -12.14
N VAL A 86 5.49 9.17 -11.42
CA VAL A 86 4.32 8.42 -10.95
C VAL A 86 3.60 7.80 -12.13
N ARG A 87 3.30 8.59 -13.17
CA ARG A 87 2.65 8.09 -14.39
C ARG A 87 3.50 7.04 -15.09
N ALA A 88 4.81 7.24 -15.21
CA ALA A 88 5.70 6.30 -15.88
C ALA A 88 5.76 4.95 -15.16
N VAL A 89 5.81 4.93 -13.82
CA VAL A 89 5.77 3.70 -13.02
C VAL A 89 4.42 2.99 -13.20
N LEU A 90 3.31 3.73 -13.09
CA LEU A 90 1.98 3.15 -13.24
C LEU A 90 1.73 2.62 -14.65
N ASP A 91 2.18 3.33 -15.69
CA ASP A 91 2.10 2.90 -17.08
C ASP A 91 2.93 1.64 -17.32
N TYR A 92 4.18 1.60 -16.83
CA TYR A 92 5.02 0.42 -16.95
C TYR A 92 4.39 -0.81 -16.26
N LEU A 93 3.93 -0.67 -15.03
CA LEU A 93 3.33 -1.77 -14.28
C LEU A 93 2.01 -2.24 -14.91
N ASN A 94 1.18 -1.30 -15.38
CA ASN A 94 -0.13 -1.59 -15.94
C ASN A 94 -0.08 -2.11 -17.38
N ASP A 95 0.74 -1.51 -18.24
CA ASP A 95 0.68 -1.73 -19.68
C ASP A 95 1.82 -2.65 -20.16
N GLU A 96 3.02 -2.54 -19.59
CA GLU A 96 4.19 -3.33 -20.03
C GLU A 96 4.35 -4.64 -19.24
N LEU A 97 4.17 -4.58 -17.92
CA LEU A 97 4.27 -5.76 -17.05
C LEU A 97 2.93 -6.45 -16.81
N GLU A 98 1.84 -5.77 -17.15
CA GLU A 98 0.47 -6.24 -17.06
C GLU A 98 0.13 -6.87 -15.69
N VAL A 99 0.58 -6.26 -14.59
CA VAL A 99 0.24 -6.76 -13.24
C VAL A 99 -1.26 -6.69 -13.01
N ASP A 100 -1.81 -7.59 -12.20
CA ASP A 100 -3.24 -7.73 -12.03
C ASP A 100 -3.86 -6.47 -11.42
N GLU A 101 -3.24 -5.95 -10.36
CA GLU A 101 -3.60 -4.67 -9.75
C GLU A 101 -2.39 -4.02 -9.06
N MET A 102 -2.49 -2.73 -8.76
CA MET A 102 -1.43 -1.94 -8.13
C MET A 102 -1.93 -1.24 -6.87
N MET A 103 -1.23 -1.45 -5.76
CA MET A 103 -1.37 -0.64 -4.55
C MET A 103 -0.32 0.48 -4.58
N ILE A 104 -0.71 1.66 -4.13
CA ILE A 104 0.11 2.85 -4.07
C ILE A 104 -0.01 3.50 -2.69
N SER A 105 1.08 4.08 -2.23
CA SER A 105 1.12 4.79 -0.97
C SER A 105 2.11 5.93 -1.04
N PRO A 106 1.81 7.11 -0.47
CA PRO A 106 2.87 8.03 -0.12
C PRO A 106 3.78 7.40 0.94
N ALA A 107 5.07 7.70 0.84
CA ALA A 107 6.05 7.39 1.86
C ALA A 107 5.68 8.10 3.16
N TYR A 108 5.96 7.45 4.28
CA TYR A 108 5.69 8.00 5.59
C TYR A 108 6.88 7.77 6.52
N ALA A 109 7.31 8.86 7.18
CA ALA A 109 8.34 8.84 8.19
C ALA A 109 7.81 8.16 9.44
N TYR A 110 8.14 6.89 9.65
CA TYR A 110 8.02 6.30 10.98
C TYR A 110 9.38 6.41 11.67
N ASP A 111 9.40 6.62 12.99
CA ASP A 111 10.61 6.94 13.78
C ASP A 111 11.78 5.96 13.61
N LYS A 112 11.50 4.74 13.13
CA LYS A 112 12.49 3.68 12.90
C LYS A 112 12.99 3.60 11.46
N ALA A 113 12.49 4.46 10.55
CA ALA A 113 12.98 4.50 9.19
C ALA A 113 14.44 5.01 9.18
N PRO A 114 15.37 4.33 8.50
CA PRO A 114 16.78 4.72 8.48
C PRO A 114 17.01 6.04 7.73
N ASP A 115 16.16 6.33 6.75
CA ASP A 115 16.05 7.64 6.08
C ASP A 115 14.94 8.43 6.78
N GLN A 116 15.21 9.70 7.12
CA GLN A 116 14.29 10.63 7.76
C GLN A 116 14.02 11.88 6.90
N GLU A 117 14.69 12.03 5.75
CA GLU A 117 14.72 13.28 4.99
C GLU A 117 13.76 13.28 3.78
N HIS A 118 13.37 12.11 3.28
CA HIS A 118 12.64 11.98 2.00
C HIS A 118 11.13 11.70 2.12
N PHE A 119 10.47 12.23 3.16
CA PHE A 119 9.04 12.00 3.39
C PHE A 119 8.16 13.21 3.04
N PRO A 120 7.15 13.04 2.17
CA PRO A 120 6.34 14.16 1.74
C PRO A 120 5.39 14.61 2.85
N GLY A 121 5.27 15.93 3.00
CA GLY A 121 4.20 16.50 3.81
C GLY A 121 2.83 16.27 3.16
N VAL A 122 1.75 16.44 3.93
CA VAL A 122 0.36 16.26 3.45
C VAL A 122 0.07 17.09 2.19
N ARG A 123 0.54 18.34 2.16
CA ARG A 123 0.32 19.26 1.03
C ARG A 123 1.04 18.78 -0.23
N GLN A 124 2.32 18.44 -0.10
CA GLN A 124 3.15 17.95 -1.21
C GLN A 124 2.59 16.64 -1.78
N THR A 125 2.15 15.72 -0.92
CA THR A 125 1.48 14.47 -1.33
C THR A 125 0.25 14.78 -2.17
N ARG A 126 -0.60 15.72 -1.73
CA ARG A 126 -1.80 16.12 -2.45
C ARG A 126 -1.51 16.74 -3.81
N GLU A 127 -0.52 17.62 -3.86
CA GLU A 127 -0.07 18.25 -5.11
C GLU A 127 0.42 17.19 -6.10
N LEU A 128 1.25 16.25 -5.63
CA LEU A 128 1.79 15.15 -6.44
C LEU A 128 0.67 14.28 -7.03
N PHE A 129 -0.21 13.71 -6.20
CA PHE A 129 -1.26 12.81 -6.67
C PHE A 129 -2.35 13.52 -7.47
N SER A 130 -2.70 14.76 -7.13
CA SER A 130 -3.65 15.56 -7.92
C SER A 130 -3.12 15.81 -9.33
N ALA A 131 -1.84 16.19 -9.46
CA ALA A 131 -1.19 16.39 -10.76
C ALA A 131 -0.97 15.08 -11.52
N ALA A 132 -0.61 13.98 -10.83
CA ALA A 132 -0.43 12.67 -11.45
C ALA A 132 -1.75 12.11 -12.02
N PHE A 133 -2.87 12.35 -11.32
CA PHE A 133 -4.20 11.83 -11.65
C PHE A 133 -5.07 12.79 -12.48
N ALA A 134 -4.51 13.93 -12.88
CA ALA A 134 -5.16 14.93 -13.73
C ALA A 134 -5.79 14.31 -14.98
N ASP A 135 -6.78 15.01 -15.56
CA ASP A 135 -7.49 14.62 -16.78
C ASP A 135 -8.18 13.25 -16.72
N GLY A 136 -8.40 12.74 -15.51
CA GLY A 136 -9.02 11.43 -15.31
C GLY A 136 -8.09 10.26 -15.59
N GLY A 137 -6.78 10.50 -15.70
CA GLY A 137 -5.75 9.50 -15.99
C GLY A 137 -5.84 8.28 -15.07
N ARG A 138 -6.20 8.48 -13.80
CA ARG A 138 -6.35 7.37 -12.83
C ARG A 138 -7.38 6.30 -13.17
N LYS A 139 -8.27 6.52 -14.14
CA LYS A 139 -9.28 5.52 -14.54
C LYS A 139 -8.70 4.41 -15.42
N ARG A 140 -7.54 4.62 -16.05
CA ARG A 140 -6.92 3.61 -16.93
C ARG A 140 -6.13 2.55 -16.16
N TRP A 141 -5.64 2.91 -14.97
CA TRP A 141 -4.79 2.04 -14.15
C TRP A 141 -5.63 1.12 -13.27
N ARG A 142 -5.21 -0.15 -13.19
CA ARG A 142 -5.80 -1.16 -12.32
C ARG A 142 -5.36 -0.96 -10.86
N LEU A 143 -5.86 0.09 -10.22
CA LEU A 143 -5.51 0.41 -8.83
C LEU A 143 -6.35 -0.41 -7.85
N ASN A 144 -5.70 -1.10 -6.91
CA ASN A 144 -6.33 -1.81 -5.79
C ASN A 144 -6.60 -0.86 -4.62
N HIS A 145 -7.45 0.15 -4.86
CA HIS A 145 -7.83 1.16 -3.86
C HIS A 145 -9.29 1.56 -4.02
N SER A 146 -9.93 1.94 -2.91
CA SER A 146 -11.24 2.58 -2.97
C SER A 146 -11.14 3.95 -3.66
N PRO A 147 -12.17 4.37 -4.43
CA PRO A 147 -12.17 5.68 -5.05
C PRO A 147 -12.06 6.83 -4.03
N LEU A 148 -12.54 6.61 -2.80
CA LEU A 148 -12.46 7.58 -1.71
C LEU A 148 -11.04 7.71 -1.15
N PHE A 149 -10.27 6.63 -1.05
CA PHE A 149 -8.87 6.74 -0.69
C PHE A 149 -8.07 7.51 -1.76
N LEU A 150 -8.34 7.24 -3.04
CA LEU A 150 -7.70 8.00 -4.12
C LEU A 150 -8.11 9.48 -4.11
N ASP A 151 -9.35 9.81 -3.77
CA ASP A 151 -9.78 11.20 -3.57
C ASP A 151 -9.08 11.86 -2.37
N PHE A 152 -8.80 11.10 -1.31
CA PHE A 152 -8.04 11.56 -0.15
C PHE A 152 -6.60 11.91 -0.53
N LEU A 153 -5.95 11.05 -1.34
CA LEU A 153 -4.62 11.35 -1.89
C LEU A 153 -4.62 12.61 -2.75
N GLU A 154 -5.66 12.85 -3.56
CA GLU A 154 -5.80 14.08 -4.36
C GLU A 154 -6.23 15.32 -3.54
N GLY A 155 -6.49 15.17 -2.23
CA GLY A 155 -6.94 16.26 -1.36
C GLY A 155 -8.39 16.71 -1.59
N LYS A 156 -9.21 15.89 -2.25
CA LYS A 156 -10.64 16.16 -2.49
C LYS A 156 -11.52 15.86 -1.28
N VAL A 157 -11.04 14.98 -0.41
CA VAL A 157 -11.65 14.63 0.87
C VAL A 157 -10.55 14.52 1.93
N ASP A 158 -10.90 14.71 3.19
CA ASP A 158 -10.01 14.49 4.32
C ASP A 158 -10.58 13.41 5.22
N TYR A 159 -9.71 12.55 5.75
CA TYR A 159 -10.09 11.44 6.61
C TYR A 159 -9.28 11.44 7.91
N GLU A 160 -9.88 10.86 8.96
CA GLU A 160 -9.14 10.41 10.13
C GLU A 160 -8.58 9.00 9.88
N CYS A 161 -7.42 8.72 10.46
CA CYS A 161 -6.82 7.40 10.40
C CYS A 161 -7.64 6.41 11.25
N THR A 162 -7.78 5.18 10.76
CA THR A 162 -8.28 4.02 11.51
C THR A 162 -7.09 3.11 11.87
N PRO A 163 -6.30 3.43 12.91
CA PRO A 163 -5.02 2.75 13.19
C PRO A 163 -5.17 1.26 13.53
N TRP A 164 -6.33 0.85 14.04
CA TRP A 164 -6.67 -0.55 14.34
C TRP A 164 -7.19 -1.33 13.12
N GLY A 165 -7.41 -0.67 11.97
CA GLY A 165 -8.04 -1.27 10.79
C GLY A 165 -7.18 -2.33 10.10
N ILE A 166 -5.85 -2.20 10.22
CA ILE A 166 -4.87 -3.19 9.75
C ILE A 166 -3.91 -3.49 10.92
N PRO A 167 -4.28 -4.41 11.82
CA PRO A 167 -3.43 -4.76 12.95
C PRO A 167 -2.23 -5.60 12.48
N SER A 168 -1.11 -5.48 13.21
CA SER A 168 0.11 -6.26 12.95
C SER A 168 0.38 -7.22 14.09
N TYR A 169 0.68 -8.47 13.74
CA TYR A 169 1.11 -9.49 14.67
C TYR A 169 2.50 -9.96 14.27
N SER A 170 3.41 -10.01 15.24
CA SER A 170 4.79 -10.47 15.05
C SER A 170 5.17 -11.49 16.12
N ILE A 171 6.42 -11.95 16.11
CA ILE A 171 6.96 -12.79 17.18
C ILE A 171 6.90 -12.14 18.58
N PHE A 172 6.74 -10.82 18.65
CA PHE A 172 6.60 -10.08 19.91
C PHE A 172 5.13 -9.92 20.36
N GLY A 173 4.16 -10.31 19.54
CA GLY A 173 2.72 -10.12 19.80
C GLY A 173 2.06 -9.12 18.86
N TRP A 174 0.86 -8.67 19.25
CA TRP A 174 0.05 -7.67 18.54
C TRP A 174 0.61 -6.27 18.76
N GLN A 175 1.14 -5.64 17.72
CA GLN A 175 1.87 -4.39 17.82
C GLN A 175 0.95 -3.18 18.13
N ARG A 176 1.41 -2.30 19.04
CA ARG A 176 0.74 -1.05 19.43
C ARG A 176 1.49 0.20 18.96
N PRO A 177 0.76 1.29 18.65
CA PRO A 177 -0.69 1.33 18.37
C PRO A 177 -1.05 0.77 17.00
N CYS A 178 -0.15 0.85 16.01
CA CYS A 178 -0.40 0.47 14.62
C CYS A 178 0.81 -0.24 14.05
N TYR A 179 0.71 -0.84 12.85
CA TYR A 179 1.84 -1.61 12.31
C TYR A 179 3.11 -0.78 11.99
N LEU A 180 3.01 0.55 11.91
CA LEU A 180 4.16 1.45 11.68
C LEU A 180 4.85 1.91 12.97
N MET A 181 4.16 1.79 14.11
CA MET A 181 4.66 2.21 15.41
C MET A 181 4.77 1.00 16.32
N ALA A 182 5.85 0.89 17.08
CA ALA A 182 6.08 -0.26 17.95
C ALA A 182 6.34 0.22 19.39
N ASP A 183 5.36 0.94 19.93
CA ASP A 183 5.36 1.49 21.29
C ASP A 183 5.16 0.37 22.34
N GLY A 184 4.66 -0.80 21.91
CA GLY A 184 4.52 -2.00 22.74
C GLY A 184 3.80 -3.12 22.00
N TYR A 185 3.51 -4.21 22.71
CA TYR A 185 2.82 -5.38 22.15
C TYR A 185 1.77 -5.93 23.12
N ALA A 186 0.62 -6.34 22.59
CA ALA A 186 -0.44 -7.04 23.30
C ALA A 186 -0.36 -8.55 23.03
N GLU A 187 -0.75 -9.39 23.98
CA GLU A 187 -0.74 -10.84 23.82
C GLU A 187 -1.90 -11.30 22.93
N THR A 188 -3.05 -10.63 23.04
CA THR A 188 -4.26 -10.95 22.27
C THR A 188 -4.76 -9.76 21.46
N TYR A 189 -5.50 -10.06 20.39
CA TYR A 189 -6.13 -9.01 19.59
C TYR A 189 -7.17 -8.22 20.40
N GLN A 190 -7.89 -8.89 21.32
CA GLN A 190 -8.84 -8.23 22.20
C GLN A 190 -8.14 -7.24 23.13
N GLU A 191 -7.01 -7.64 23.73
CA GLU A 191 -6.20 -6.76 24.56
C GLU A 191 -5.70 -5.55 23.76
N LEU A 192 -5.22 -5.73 22.52
CA LEU A 192 -4.84 -4.61 21.64
C LEU A 192 -6.00 -3.61 21.49
N LEU A 193 -7.21 -4.09 21.20
CA LEU A 193 -8.37 -3.21 20.98
C LEU A 193 -8.82 -2.48 22.25
N GLU A 194 -8.85 -3.17 23.38
CA GLU A 194 -9.45 -2.65 24.62
C GLU A 194 -8.50 -1.76 25.43
N THR A 195 -7.19 -2.00 25.34
CA THR A 195 -6.20 -1.34 26.21
C THR A 195 -5.37 -0.26 25.51
N THR A 196 -5.40 -0.20 24.18
CA THR A 196 -4.76 0.89 23.44
C THR A 196 -5.66 2.12 23.45
N ASP A 197 -5.12 3.24 23.93
CA ASP A 197 -5.82 4.52 23.92
C ASP A 197 -5.80 5.14 22.51
N TRP A 198 -6.69 4.64 21.66
CA TRP A 198 -6.83 5.07 20.26
C TRP A 198 -7.06 6.57 20.09
N SER A 199 -7.62 7.23 21.11
CA SER A 199 -7.92 8.66 21.06
C SER A 199 -6.66 9.52 20.94
N LYS A 200 -5.50 9.00 21.38
CA LYS A 200 -4.21 9.71 21.31
C LYS A 200 -3.59 9.72 19.92
N TYR A 201 -4.03 8.85 19.01
CA TYR A 201 -3.36 8.63 17.73
C TYR A 201 -4.13 9.20 16.55
N GLY A 202 -3.39 9.62 15.53
CA GLY A 202 -3.91 10.24 14.31
C GLY A 202 -3.39 11.66 14.13
N ARG A 203 -3.55 12.21 12.92
CA ARG A 203 -3.12 13.58 12.59
C ARG A 203 -3.75 14.59 13.54
N GLY A 204 -2.95 15.52 14.06
CA GLY A 204 -3.39 16.52 15.03
C GLY A 204 -3.60 15.99 16.46
N ARG A 205 -3.32 14.71 16.72
CA ARG A 205 -3.38 14.10 18.06
C ARG A 205 -2.03 13.57 18.52
N ASP A 206 -1.30 12.88 17.64
CA ASP A 206 0.09 12.47 17.83
C ASP A 206 0.96 13.13 16.76
N PRO A 207 2.00 13.91 17.13
CA PRO A 207 2.89 14.59 16.18
C PRO A 207 3.53 13.64 15.16
N ARG A 208 3.78 12.38 15.53
CA ARG A 208 4.33 11.37 14.62
C ARG A 208 3.37 11.10 13.47
N CYS A 209 2.06 11.22 13.70
CA CYS A 209 1.05 10.97 12.68
C CYS A 209 0.83 12.14 11.71
N ASP A 210 1.36 13.33 11.97
CA ASP A 210 0.94 14.57 11.28
C ASP A 210 1.06 14.53 9.76
N ASN A 211 2.07 13.83 9.24
CA ASN A 211 2.29 13.65 7.81
C ASN A 211 1.82 12.28 7.27
N CYS A 212 1.21 11.44 8.10
CA CYS A 212 0.78 10.12 7.67
C CYS A 212 -0.38 10.23 6.67
N MET A 213 -0.20 9.59 5.50
CA MET A 213 -1.24 9.39 4.49
C MET A 213 -1.20 7.95 3.94
N ALA A 214 -0.56 7.03 4.68
CA ALA A 214 -0.33 5.67 4.24
C ALA A 214 -1.64 4.88 4.11
N HIS A 215 -1.80 4.15 2.99
CA HIS A 215 -3.06 3.46 2.65
C HIS A 215 -3.57 2.56 3.77
N CYS A 216 -2.68 1.89 4.48
CA CYS A 216 -2.97 1.03 5.63
C CYS A 216 -3.87 1.63 6.72
N GLY A 217 -3.78 2.94 6.97
CA GLY A 217 -4.52 3.62 8.03
C GLY A 217 -5.75 4.36 7.50
N TYR A 218 -5.74 4.74 6.21
CA TYR A 218 -6.78 5.58 5.62
C TYR A 218 -7.71 4.82 4.67
N GLU A 219 -7.25 3.73 4.06
CA GLU A 219 -8.07 2.82 3.26
C GLU A 219 -9.21 2.20 4.09
N PRO A 220 -9.00 1.73 5.34
CA PRO A 220 -10.12 1.25 6.16
C PRO A 220 -11.17 2.33 6.41
N THR A 221 -10.74 3.58 6.67
CA THR A 221 -11.66 4.72 6.81
C THR A 221 -12.45 4.96 5.53
N ALA A 222 -11.78 5.00 4.39
CA ALA A 222 -12.38 5.22 3.08
C ALA A 222 -13.36 4.10 2.68
N VAL A 223 -13.05 2.84 3.00
CA VAL A 223 -13.95 1.70 2.78
C VAL A 223 -15.18 1.82 3.68
N MET A 224 -15.02 2.12 4.97
CA MET A 224 -16.16 2.34 5.87
C MET A 224 -17.08 3.45 5.36
N ASP A 225 -16.52 4.57 4.92
CA ASP A 225 -17.30 5.68 4.35
C ASP A 225 -18.01 5.29 3.05
N THR A 226 -17.34 4.52 2.18
CA THR A 226 -17.94 3.97 0.95
C THR A 226 -19.20 3.16 1.26
N THR A 227 -19.15 2.30 2.29
CA THR A 227 -20.28 1.43 2.68
C THR A 227 -21.43 2.17 3.36
N ARG A 228 -21.17 3.35 3.94
CA ARG A 228 -22.20 4.18 4.60
C ARG A 228 -22.99 5.07 3.64
N SER A 229 -22.50 5.23 2.41
CA SER A 229 -23.11 6.11 1.41
C SER A 229 -23.49 5.35 0.14
N LEU A 230 -24.79 5.32 -0.17
CA LEU A 230 -25.29 4.68 -1.40
C LEU A 230 -24.64 5.28 -2.66
N LYS A 231 -24.45 6.60 -2.69
CA LYS A 231 -23.77 7.30 -3.79
C LYS A 231 -22.34 6.81 -3.98
N GLN A 232 -21.59 6.65 -2.88
CA GLN A 232 -20.19 6.19 -2.95
C GLN A 232 -20.10 4.70 -3.25
N SER A 233 -21.02 3.89 -2.74
CA SER A 233 -21.15 2.47 -3.07
C SER A 233 -21.35 2.25 -4.58
N VAL A 234 -22.27 3.00 -5.20
CA VAL A 234 -22.48 2.95 -6.67
C VAL A 234 -21.22 3.38 -7.43
N ARG A 235 -20.54 4.44 -6.96
CA ARG A 235 -19.29 4.91 -7.59
C ARG A 235 -18.16 3.88 -7.50
N ALA A 236 -18.06 3.13 -6.39
CA ALA A 236 -17.08 2.08 -6.23
C ALA A 236 -17.34 0.89 -7.16
N LEU A 237 -18.61 0.53 -7.36
CA LEU A 237 -19.00 -0.54 -8.28
C LEU A 237 -18.78 -0.17 -9.75
N ALA A 238 -19.06 1.09 -10.13
CA ALA A 238 -18.92 1.55 -11.52
C ALA A 238 -17.45 1.70 -12.00
N ARG A 239 -16.47 1.41 -11.14
CA ARG A 239 -15.03 1.47 -11.44
C ARG A 239 -14.36 0.08 -11.53
N ARG A 240 -15.10 -0.99 -11.25
CA ARG A 240 -14.68 -2.36 -11.57
C ARG A 240 -15.12 -2.71 -12.99
#